data_AF-A0A413PST9-F1
#
_entry.id   AF-A0A413PST9-F1
#
_cell.length_a   1.000
_cell.length_b   1.000
_cell.length_c   1.000
_cell.angle_alpha   90.00
_cell.angle_beta   90.00
_cell.angle_gamma   90.00
#
_symmetry.space_group_name_H-M   'P 1'
#
loop_
_entity.id
_entity.type
_entity.pdbx_description
1 polymer ?
#
loop_
_entity_poly.entity_id
_entity_poly.type
_entity_poly.pdbx_seq_one_letter_code
_entity_poly.pdbx_strand_id
1 'polypeptide(L)'
;MTLFEELGVEYKEVDGILYPLLSVDEAEYNLEDIGKYGRLWLRYMEENKPSEYHHMARTGQLRKRVEAVNEEAYERLDNIEENWLKKHMTGKKKTFMEQLYLRNQARAMAEEIVINEIMFKCR
;
A
#
# COMPACT_ATOMS: atom_id res chain seq x y z
N MET A 1 -35.68 25.94 -6.31
CA MET A 1 -34.42 25.38 -5.77
C MET A 1 -33.81 24.50 -6.84
N THR A 2 -32.50 24.55 -6.97
CA THR A 2 -31.78 23.61 -7.84
C THR A 2 -31.60 22.28 -7.11
N LEU A 3 -31.42 21.20 -7.87
CA LEU A 3 -31.26 19.84 -7.34
C LEU A 3 -30.08 19.73 -6.35
N PHE A 4 -29.07 20.59 -6.48
CA PHE A 4 -27.89 20.64 -5.62
C PHE A 4 -28.10 21.45 -4.33
N GLU A 5 -28.97 22.46 -4.34
CA GLU A 5 -29.38 23.18 -3.12
C GLU A 5 -30.17 22.24 -2.20
N GLU A 6 -31.02 21.37 -2.77
CA GLU A 6 -31.74 20.33 -2.01
C GLU A 6 -30.78 19.28 -1.41
N LEU A 7 -29.62 19.07 -2.03
CA LEU A 7 -28.54 18.20 -1.53
C LEU A 7 -27.62 18.90 -0.51
N GLY A 8 -27.87 20.17 -0.17
CA GLY A 8 -27.10 20.91 0.84
C GLY A 8 -25.74 21.42 0.35
N VAL A 9 -25.50 21.52 -0.96
CA VAL A 9 -24.25 22.06 -1.51
C VAL A 9 -24.26 23.59 -1.41
N GLU A 10 -23.21 24.16 -0.80
CA GLU A 10 -23.03 25.61 -0.70
C GLU A 10 -22.49 26.21 -2.00
N TYR A 11 -22.86 27.47 -2.29
CA TYR A 11 -22.47 28.17 -3.52
C TYR A 11 -21.77 29.49 -3.22
N LYS A 12 -20.76 29.82 -4.02
CA LYS A 12 -20.08 31.12 -4.02
C LYS A 12 -20.37 31.87 -5.32
N GLU A 13 -20.84 33.10 -5.19
CA GLU A 13 -21.06 33.98 -6.35
C GLU A 13 -19.75 34.66 -6.76
N VAL A 14 -19.41 34.55 -8.04
CA VAL A 14 -18.31 35.29 -8.68
C VAL A 14 -18.81 35.78 -10.04
N ASP A 15 -18.80 37.10 -10.25
CA ASP A 15 -19.24 37.78 -11.47
C ASP A 15 -20.67 37.40 -11.93
N GLY A 16 -21.60 37.23 -10.99
CA GLY A 16 -23.00 36.86 -11.26
C GLY A 16 -23.20 35.38 -11.63
N ILE A 17 -22.16 34.54 -11.52
CA ILE A 17 -22.21 33.09 -11.70
C ILE A 17 -22.00 32.42 -10.35
N LEU A 18 -22.91 31.50 -9.99
CA LEU A 18 -22.84 30.71 -8.76
C LEU A 18 -22.01 29.45 -8.99
N TYR A 19 -20.86 29.36 -8.31
CA TYR A 19 -19.98 28.19 -8.33
C TYR A 19 -20.21 27.33 -7.09
N PRO A 20 -20.43 26.01 -7.22
CA PRO A 20 -20.56 25.13 -6.07
C PRO A 20 -19.23 25.02 -5.34
N LEU A 21 -19.27 25.10 -4.01
CA LEU A 21 -18.13 24.84 -3.13
C LEU A 21 -18.00 23.33 -2.93
N LEU A 22 -17.16 22.71 -3.75
CA LEU A 22 -16.84 21.30 -3.62
C LEU A 22 -15.63 21.13 -2.69
N SER A 23 -15.85 20.63 -1.48
CA SER A 23 -14.77 20.14 -0.63
C SER A 23 -14.50 18.68 -0.96
N VAL A 24 -13.29 18.35 -1.38
CA VAL A 24 -12.82 16.97 -1.49
C VAL A 24 -11.98 16.70 -0.24
N ASP A 25 -12.24 15.58 0.44
CA ASP A 25 -11.37 15.11 1.51
C ASP A 25 -10.01 14.71 0.92
N GLU A 26 -9.06 15.64 0.90
CA GLU A 26 -7.69 15.43 0.40
C GLU A 26 -6.99 14.27 1.13
N ALA A 27 -7.40 14.01 2.38
CA ALA A 27 -6.89 12.91 3.18
C ALA A 27 -7.07 11.54 2.49
N GLU A 28 -8.18 11.31 1.78
CA GLU A 28 -8.43 10.01 1.11
C GLU A 28 -7.48 9.76 -0.07
N TYR A 29 -6.88 10.82 -0.61
CA TYR A 29 -5.93 10.79 -1.72
C TYR A 29 -4.48 10.91 -1.28
N ASN A 30 -4.21 11.16 0.01
CA ASN A 30 -2.84 11.20 0.50
C ASN A 30 -2.25 9.78 0.53
N LEU A 31 -1.22 9.58 -0.31
CA LEU A 31 -0.50 8.32 -0.51
C LEU A 31 0.85 8.30 0.25
N GLU A 32 1.15 9.30 1.09
CA GLU A 32 2.45 9.44 1.76
C GLU A 32 2.72 8.33 2.79
N ASP A 33 1.68 7.84 3.48
CA ASP A 33 1.79 6.88 4.61
C ASP A 33 1.68 5.39 4.22
N ILE A 34 1.90 5.07 2.95
CA ILE A 34 1.58 3.77 2.35
C ILE A 34 2.56 2.61 2.67
N GLY A 35 3.61 2.87 3.45
CA GLY A 35 4.60 1.85 3.81
C GLY A 35 5.56 1.46 2.66
N LYS A 36 6.53 0.58 2.94
CA LYS A 36 7.59 0.18 1.98
C LYS A 36 7.01 -0.57 0.78
N TYR A 37 6.18 -1.59 1.04
CA TYR A 37 5.67 -2.49 0.00
C TYR A 37 4.58 -1.83 -0.83
N GLY A 38 3.75 -1.00 -0.20
CA GLY A 38 2.76 -0.22 -0.93
C GLY A 38 3.37 0.75 -1.94
N ARG A 39 4.44 1.48 -1.56
CA ARG A 39 5.17 2.36 -2.49
C ARG A 39 5.83 1.59 -3.63
N LEU A 40 6.40 0.42 -3.31
CA LEU A 40 6.97 -0.43 -4.33
C LEU A 40 5.88 -0.83 -5.34
N TRP A 41 4.72 -1.26 -4.85
CA TRP A 41 3.58 -1.73 -5.66
C TRP A 41 3.04 -0.64 -6.58
N LEU A 42 2.93 0.59 -6.08
CA LEU A 42 2.57 1.75 -6.90
C LEU A 42 3.53 1.93 -8.08
N ARG A 43 4.84 1.92 -7.82
CA ARG A 43 5.85 2.05 -8.88
C ARG A 43 5.73 0.94 -9.93
N TYR A 44 5.52 -0.30 -9.47
CA TYR A 44 5.31 -1.42 -10.37
C TYR A 44 4.06 -1.25 -11.25
N MET A 45 2.94 -0.82 -10.66
CA MET A 45 1.68 -0.63 -11.39
C MET A 45 1.77 0.51 -12.40
N GLU A 46 2.44 1.60 -12.06
CA GLU A 46 2.68 2.71 -12.99
C GLU A 46 3.53 2.28 -14.20
N GLU A 47 4.59 1.50 -13.97
CA GLU A 47 5.50 1.05 -15.03
C GLU A 47 4.91 -0.06 -15.90
N ASN A 48 4.23 -1.04 -15.30
CA ASN A 48 3.83 -2.28 -15.98
C ASN A 48 2.36 -2.31 -16.38
N LYS A 49 1.49 -1.61 -15.63
CA LYS A 49 0.02 -1.66 -15.78
C LYS A 49 -0.64 -0.27 -15.64
N PRO A 50 -0.25 0.72 -16.46
CA PRO A 50 -0.73 2.11 -16.31
C PRO A 50 -2.25 2.25 -16.47
N SER A 51 -2.89 1.40 -17.28
CA SER A 51 -4.34 1.43 -17.47
C SER A 51 -5.11 1.03 -16.20
N GLU A 52 -4.67 -0.02 -15.50
CA GLU A 52 -5.27 -0.46 -14.23
C GLU A 52 -5.03 0.57 -13.13
N TYR A 53 -3.82 1.12 -13.08
CA TYR A 53 -3.47 2.20 -12.16
C TYR A 53 -4.41 3.41 -12.32
N HIS A 54 -4.55 3.93 -13.54
CA HIS A 54 -5.44 5.05 -13.81
C HIS A 54 -6.91 4.72 -13.53
N HIS A 55 -7.34 3.48 -13.76
CA HIS A 55 -8.69 3.05 -13.40
C HIS A 55 -8.91 3.15 -11.87
N MET A 56 -8.01 2.58 -11.07
CA MET A 56 -8.10 2.63 -9.61
C MET A 56 -7.99 4.05 -9.05
N ALA A 57 -7.19 4.91 -9.67
CA ALA A 57 -7.07 6.32 -9.30
C ALA A 57 -8.39 7.07 -9.54
N ARG A 58 -9.04 6.87 -10.71
CA ARG A 58 -10.34 7.49 -11.02
C ARG A 58 -11.47 7.01 -10.13
N THR A 59 -11.43 5.75 -9.71
CA THR A 59 -12.47 5.18 -8.83
C THR A 59 -12.20 5.42 -7.34
N GLY A 60 -11.10 6.09 -6.98
CA GLY A 60 -10.71 6.30 -5.57
C GLY A 60 -10.35 5.02 -4.82
N GLN A 61 -10.09 3.91 -5.52
CA GLN A 61 -9.80 2.61 -4.89
C GLN A 61 -8.30 2.39 -4.65
N LEU A 62 -7.47 3.28 -5.19
CA LEU A 62 -6.02 3.13 -5.17
C LEU A 62 -5.49 2.99 -3.74
N ARG A 63 -5.83 3.91 -2.84
CA ARG A 63 -5.36 3.89 -1.45
C ARG A 63 -5.68 2.57 -0.74
N LYS A 64 -6.96 2.16 -0.75
CA LYS A 64 -7.43 0.91 -0.13
C LYS A 64 -6.68 -0.31 -0.67
N ARG A 65 -6.44 -0.33 -1.98
CA ARG A 65 -5.72 -1.44 -2.61
C ARG A 65 -4.26 -1.48 -2.17
N VAL A 66 -3.61 -0.32 -2.07
CA VAL A 66 -2.20 -0.25 -1.72
C VAL A 66 -1.99 -0.58 -0.23
N GLU A 67 -2.87 -0.10 0.65
CA GLU A 67 -2.86 -0.47 2.08
C GLU A 67 -3.01 -1.99 2.24
N ALA A 68 -3.99 -2.60 1.56
CA ALA A 68 -4.20 -4.05 1.60
C ALA A 68 -2.99 -4.85 1.09
N VAL A 69 -2.34 -4.39 0.01
CA VAL A 69 -1.13 -5.02 -0.53
C VAL A 69 0.03 -4.90 0.46
N ASN A 70 0.17 -3.75 1.12
CA ASN A 70 1.21 -3.53 2.12
C ASN A 70 1.02 -4.43 3.34
N GLU A 71 -0.21 -4.56 3.84
CA GLU A 71 -0.54 -5.49 4.94
C GLU A 71 -0.27 -6.94 4.56
N GLU A 72 -0.75 -7.40 3.39
CA GLU A 72 -0.49 -8.76 2.87
C GLU A 72 1.02 -9.05 2.79
N ALA A 73 1.83 -8.06 2.41
CA ALA A 73 3.28 -8.17 2.33
C ALA A 73 3.96 -8.34 3.69
N TYR A 74 3.55 -7.56 4.69
CA TYR A 74 4.11 -7.68 6.04
C TYR A 74 3.70 -9.00 6.70
N GLU A 75 2.43 -9.40 6.58
CA GLU A 75 1.99 -10.70 7.09
C GLU A 75 2.77 -11.85 6.46
N ARG A 76 3.00 -11.79 5.14
CA ARG A 76 3.75 -12.83 4.44
C ARG A 76 5.22 -12.85 4.86
N LEU A 77 5.83 -11.69 5.04
CA LEU A 77 7.21 -11.54 5.51
C LEU A 77 7.39 -12.18 6.88
N ASP A 78 6.54 -11.82 7.85
CA ASP A 78 6.63 -12.33 9.22
C ASP A 78 6.44 -13.85 9.27
N ASN A 79 5.50 -14.38 8.49
CA ASN A 79 5.29 -15.82 8.37
C ASN A 79 6.52 -16.56 7.83
N ILE A 80 7.23 -16.00 6.85
CA ILE A 80 8.44 -16.60 6.29
C ILE A 80 9.57 -16.55 7.32
N GLU A 81 9.77 -15.41 7.96
CA GLU A 81 10.80 -15.22 8.99
C GLU A 81 10.60 -16.17 10.17
N GLU A 82 9.39 -16.29 10.70
CA GLU A 82 9.07 -17.21 11.79
C GLU A 82 9.35 -18.66 11.41
N ASN A 83 8.90 -19.09 10.24
CA ASN A 83 9.09 -20.46 9.77
C ASN A 83 10.58 -20.77 9.57
N TRP A 84 11.35 -19.80 9.08
CA TRP A 84 12.78 -19.95 8.89
C TRP A 84 13.51 -20.00 10.24
N LEU A 85 13.15 -19.13 11.19
CA LEU A 85 13.73 -19.12 12.54
C LEU A 85 13.39 -20.39 13.33
N LYS A 86 12.16 -20.91 13.25
CA LYS A 86 11.77 -22.18 13.89
C LYS A 86 12.66 -23.34 13.41
N LYS A 87 13.04 -23.35 12.13
CA LYS A 87 13.92 -24.38 11.54
C LYS A 87 15.39 -24.20 11.93
N HIS A 88 15.89 -22.97 11.91
CA HIS A 88 17.33 -22.71 12.02
C HIS A 88 17.77 -22.31 13.44
N MET A 89 16.88 -21.90 14.33
CA MET A 89 17.22 -21.39 15.66
C MET A 89 17.14 -22.44 16.78
N THR A 90 16.87 -23.71 16.44
CA THR A 90 16.73 -24.80 17.40
C THR A 90 18.09 -25.41 17.83
N GLY A 91 18.17 -25.82 19.10
CA GLY A 91 19.14 -26.83 19.57
C GLY A 91 20.45 -26.35 20.23
N LYS A 92 20.91 -25.11 20.07
CA LYS A 92 22.15 -24.62 20.73
C LYS A 92 22.08 -23.13 21.10
N LYS A 93 22.72 -22.74 22.21
CA LYS A 93 22.96 -21.33 22.56
C LYS A 93 23.91 -20.74 21.51
N LYS A 94 23.35 -19.92 20.61
CA LYS A 94 24.09 -19.18 19.59
C LYS A 94 24.59 -17.86 20.13
N THR A 95 25.76 -17.42 19.69
CA THR A 95 26.28 -16.09 20.01
C THR A 95 25.38 -15.02 19.41
N PHE A 96 25.34 -13.82 20.00
CA PHE A 96 24.55 -12.69 19.49
C PHE A 96 24.76 -12.44 17.99
N MET A 97 26.01 -12.45 17.52
CA MET A 97 26.33 -12.24 16.11
C MET A 97 25.76 -13.32 15.18
N GLU A 98 25.80 -14.59 15.58
CA GLU A 98 25.25 -15.69 14.78
C GLU A 98 23.73 -15.58 14.69
N GLN A 99 23.07 -15.17 15.77
CA GLN A 99 21.62 -14.93 15.77
C GLN A 99 21.25 -13.76 14.85
N LEU A 100 22.01 -12.67 14.89
CA LEU A 100 21.80 -11.51 14.02
C LEU A 100 21.98 -11.88 12.55
N TYR A 101 23.06 -12.61 12.22
CA TYR A 101 23.31 -13.07 10.86
C TYR A 101 22.16 -13.91 10.31
N LEU A 102 21.68 -14.88 11.10
CA LEU A 102 20.57 -15.74 10.73
C LEU A 102 19.26 -14.95 10.52
N ARG A 103 18.96 -13.98 11.39
CA ARG A 103 17.79 -13.10 11.22
C ARG A 103 17.89 -12.24 9.96
N ASN A 104 19.06 -11.68 9.68
CA ASN A 104 19.29 -10.90 8.46
C ASN A 104 19.13 -11.75 7.21
N GLN A 105 19.59 -13.01 7.25
CA GLN A 105 19.40 -13.96 6.15
C GLN A 105 17.92 -14.31 5.95
N ALA A 106 17.18 -14.56 7.04
CA ALA A 106 15.74 -14.81 7.00
C ALA A 106 15.00 -13.62 6.39
N ARG A 107 15.33 -12.40 6.82
CA ARG A 107 14.73 -11.16 6.33
C ARG A 107 15.03 -10.95 4.85
N ALA A 108 16.28 -11.07 4.42
CA ALA A 108 16.64 -10.93 3.01
C ALA A 108 15.87 -11.91 2.11
N MET A 109 15.80 -13.18 2.52
CA MET A 109 15.05 -14.21 1.80
C MET A 109 13.55 -13.90 1.77
N ALA A 110 12.98 -13.47 2.90
CA ALA A 110 11.57 -13.11 2.99
C ALA A 110 11.23 -11.93 2.09
N GLU A 111 12.06 -10.88 2.07
CA GLU A 111 11.87 -9.71 1.20
C GLU A 111 11.89 -10.11 -0.27
N GLU A 112 12.82 -10.94 -0.71
CA GLU A 112 12.87 -11.42 -2.11
C GLU A 112 11.62 -12.19 -2.49
N ILE A 113 11.15 -13.10 -1.63
CA ILE A 113 9.95 -13.90 -1.88
C ILE A 113 8.71 -12.99 -1.94
N VAL A 114 8.56 -12.08 -0.97
CA VAL A 114 7.41 -11.18 -0.87
C VAL A 114 7.33 -10.26 -2.09
N ILE A 115 8.45 -9.67 -2.49
CA ILE A 115 8.51 -8.86 -3.71
C ILE A 115 8.07 -9.71 -4.91
N ASN A 116 8.62 -10.91 -5.09
CA ASN A 116 8.24 -11.75 -6.23
C ASN A 116 6.78 -12.21 -6.20
N GLU A 117 6.26 -12.60 -5.05
CA GLU A 117 4.91 -13.16 -4.91
C GLU A 117 3.81 -12.09 -5.01
N ILE A 118 4.02 -10.91 -4.42
CA ILE A 118 2.98 -9.89 -4.30
C ILE A 118 3.06 -8.86 -5.41
N MET A 119 4.28 -8.54 -5.86
CA MET A 119 4.50 -7.52 -6.89
C MET A 119 4.38 -8.09 -8.29
N PHE A 120 5.08 -9.20 -8.55
CA PHE A 120 5.27 -9.71 -9.91
C PHE A 120 4.29 -10.81 -10.29
N LYS A 121 3.42 -11.27 -9.38
CA LYS A 121 2.29 -12.09 -9.80
C LYS A 121 1.29 -11.23 -10.54
N CYS A 122 1.23 -11.44 -11.86
CA CYS A 122 0.02 -11.14 -12.64
C CYS A 122 -1.15 -11.92 -12.01
N ARG A 123 -1.94 -11.24 -11.18
CA ARG A 123 -3.34 -11.60 -10.95
C ARG A 123 -4.17 -11.12 -12.12
#